data_AF-S3AJ69-F1
#
_entry.id   AF-S3AJ69-F1
#
_cell.length_a   1.000
_cell.length_b   1.000
_cell.length_c   1.000
_cell.angle_alpha   90.00
_cell.angle_beta   90.00
_cell.angle_gamma   90.00
#
_symmetry.space_group_name_H-M   'P 1'
#
loop_
_entity.id
_entity.type
_entity.pdbx_description
1 polymer ?
#
loop_
_entity_poly.entity_id
_entity_poly.type
_entity_poly.pdbx_seq_one_letter_code
_entity_poly.pdbx_strand_id
1 'polypeptide(L)' 'MLVADLALPGVGHRTAAEALADGVEPREIWFALCDETDVPASRRHGVGLMEPRRR' A
#
# COMPACT_ATOMS: atom_id res chain seq x y z
N MET A 1 8.61 -13.50 5.86
CA MET A 1 8.25 -12.26 5.14
C MET A 1 6.74 -12.14 5.23
N LEU A 2 6.21 -11.16 5.97
CA LEU A 2 4.80 -11.17 6.44
C LEU A 2 3.88 -10.18 5.69
N VAL A 3 4.45 -9.34 4.82
CA VAL A 3 3.73 -8.23 4.15
C VAL A 3 3.02 -8.69 2.87
N ALA A 4 3.42 -9.83 2.29
CA ALA A 4 2.82 -10.36 1.06
C ALA A 4 1.47 -11.06 1.28
N ASP A 5 1.20 -11.52 2.51
CA ASP A 5 0.00 -12.31 2.84
C ASP A 5 -1.13 -11.48 3.47
N LEU A 6 -0.94 -10.17 3.66
CA LEU A 6 -1.96 -9.33 4.26
C LEU A 6 -3.05 -9.02 3.23
N ALA A 7 -4.21 -9.64 3.41
CA ALA A 7 -5.42 -9.33 2.65
C ALA A 7 -5.93 -7.94 3.06
N LEU A 8 -6.11 -7.05 2.09
CA LEU A 8 -6.52 -5.67 2.29
C LEU A 8 -8.03 -5.54 2.01
N PRO A 9 -8.88 -5.32 3.02
CA PRO A 9 -10.32 -5.18 2.84
C PRO A 9 -10.67 -4.01 1.92
N GLY A 10 -9.90 -2.92 2.01
CA GLY A 10 -10.09 -1.69 1.23
C GLY A 10 -9.93 -1.83 -0.29
N VAL A 11 -9.35 -2.94 -0.77
CA VAL A 11 -9.23 -3.25 -2.21
C VAL A 11 -9.91 -4.58 -2.55
N GLY A 12 -10.92 -4.98 -1.77
CA GLY A 12 -11.73 -6.17 -2.05
C GLY A 12 -11.16 -7.47 -1.46
N HIS A 13 -10.53 -7.39 -0.28
CA HIS A 13 -9.90 -8.54 0.40
C HIS A 13 -8.79 -9.21 -0.40
N ARG A 14 -8.14 -8.43 -1.29
CA ARG A 14 -6.98 -8.85 -2.08
C ARG A 14 -5.70 -8.44 -1.39
N THR A 15 -4.63 -9.19 -1.60
CA THR A 15 -3.28 -8.76 -1.23
C THR A 15 -2.85 -7.55 -2.07
N ALA A 16 -1.84 -6.81 -1.60
CA ALA A 16 -1.26 -5.72 -2.37
C ALA A 16 -0.74 -6.18 -3.76
N ALA A 17 -0.22 -7.40 -3.85
CA ALA A 17 0.27 -7.98 -5.10
C ALA A 17 -0.87 -8.29 -6.08
N GLU A 18 -1.97 -8.88 -5.60
CA GLU A 18 -3.16 -9.16 -6.41
C GLU A 18 -3.84 -7.86 -6.87
N ALA A 19 -3.99 -6.88 -5.97
CA ALA A 19 -4.56 -5.59 -6.33
C ALA A 19 -3.74 -4.87 -7.41
N LEU A 20 -2.40 -4.95 -7.32
CA LEU A 20 -1.52 -4.38 -8.35
C LEU A 20 -1.63 -5.12 -9.69
N ALA A 21 -1.74 -6.46 -9.67
CA ALA A 21 -1.94 -7.27 -10.86
C ALA A 21 -3.30 -6.99 -11.54
N ASP A 22 -4.32 -6.69 -10.74
CA ASP A 22 -5.66 -6.31 -11.19
C ASP A 22 -5.75 -4.83 -11.63
N GLY A 23 -4.64 -4.09 -11.59
CA GLY A 23 -4.57 -2.70 -12.07
C GLY A 23 -5.11 -1.67 -11.09
N VAL A 24 -5.23 -2.01 -9.80
CA VAL A 24 -5.59 -1.04 -8.75
C VAL A 24 -4.44 -0.04 -8.58
N GLU A 25 -4.79 1.23 -8.43
CA GLU A 25 -3.80 2.30 -8.27
C GLU A 25 -2.89 2.06 -7.06
N PRO A 26 -1.55 2.13 -7.21
CA PRO A 26 -0.61 1.88 -6.11
C PRO A 26 -0.84 2.77 -4.88
N ARG A 27 -1.36 3.98 -5.09
CA ARG A 27 -1.73 4.90 -4.02
C ARG A 27 -2.88 4.37 -3.17
N GLU A 28 -3.89 3.77 -3.81
CA GLU A 28 -5.05 3.18 -3.13
C GLU A 28 -4.63 1.95 -2.33
N ILE A 29 -3.80 1.09 -2.92
CA ILE A 29 -3.18 -0.07 -2.24
C ILE A 29 -2.39 0.39 -1.02
N TRP A 30 -1.58 1.46 -1.14
CA TRP A 30 -0.80 2.01 -0.02
C TRP A 30 -1.69 2.51 1.12
N PHE A 31 -2.80 3.20 0.81
CA PHE A 31 -3.73 3.65 1.83
C PHE A 31 -4.44 2.50 2.51
N ALA A 32 -4.92 1.50 1.76
CA ALA A 32 -5.54 0.31 2.33
C ALA A 32 -4.57 -0.47 3.22
N LEU A 33 -3.30 -0.58 2.81
CA LEU A 33 -2.24 -1.17 3.62
C LEU A 33 -2.00 -0.38 4.91
N CYS A 34 -1.91 0.95 4.83
CA CYS A 34 -1.72 1.80 6.01
C CYS A 34 -2.91 1.79 6.97
N ASP A 35 -4.11 1.52 6.47
CA ASP A 35 -5.33 1.39 7.28
C ASP A 35 -5.35 0.05 8.02
N GLU A 36 -5.10 -1.04 7.30
CA GLU A 36 -5.08 -2.39 7.87
C GLU A 36 -3.94 -2.60 8.88
N THR A 37 -2.79 -1.98 8.64
CA THR A 37 -1.62 -2.09 9.54
C THR A 37 -1.62 -1.07 10.67
N ASP A 38 -2.71 -0.33 10.86
CA ASP A 38 -2.88 0.74 11.84
C ASP A 38 -1.67 1.71 11.87
N VAL A 39 -1.14 2.04 10.69
CA VAL A 39 0.02 2.93 10.58
C VAL A 39 -0.48 4.36 10.78
N PRO A 40 -0.08 5.05 11.86
CA PRO A 40 -0.52 6.42 12.11
C PRO A 40 -0.03 7.35 11.00
N ALA A 41 -0.86 8.32 10.61
CA ALA A 41 -0.62 9.24 9.50
C ALA A 41 0.74 9.95 9.54
N SER A 42 1.26 10.21 10.75
CA SER A 42 2.58 10.80 11.00
C SER A 42 3.77 9.91 10.56
N ARG A 43 3.56 8.60 10.37
CA ARG A 43 4.56 7.63 9.87
C ARG A 43 4.28 7.10 8.46
N ARG A 44 3.11 7.38 7.88
CA ARG A 44 2.76 6.95 6.51
C ARG A 44 3.68 7.53 5.43
N HIS A 45 4.33 8.65 5.73
CA HIS A 45 5.34 9.29 4.88
C HIS A 45 6.76 8.98 5.36
N GLY A 46 7.08 7.69 5.57
CA GLY A 46 8.41 7.25 6.01
C GLY A 46 9.53 8.08 5.38
N VAL A 47 10.45 8.57 6.23
CA VAL A 47 11.61 9.39 5.86
C VAL A 47 12.26 8.87 4.57
N GLY A 48 12.15 9.62 3.49
CA GLY A 48 12.83 9.31 2.23
C GLY A 48 12.00 8.61 1.15
N LEU A 49 10.73 8.98 0.95
CA LEU A 49 10.14 8.81 -0.39
C LEU A 49 10.91 9.72 -1.36
N MET A 50 11.91 9.11 -2.00
CA MET A 50 12.67 9.63 -3.12
C MET A 50 11.69 10.26 -4.12
N GLU A 51 11.95 11.54 -4.45
CA GLU A 51 11.19 12.23 -5.48
C GLU A 51 11.11 11.33 -6.72
N PRO A 52 9.92 11.14 -7.33
CA PRO A 52 9.82 10.40 -8.56
C PRO A 52 10.68 11.14 -9.58
N ARG A 53 11.85 10.60 -9.90
CA ARG A 53 12.71 11.11 -10.96
C ARG A 53 11.96 10.90 -12.27
N ARG A 54 11.19 11.90 -12.65
CA ARG A 54 10.63 12.03 -13.98
C ARG A 54 11.81 12.28 -14.93
N ARG A 55 12.29 11.25 -15.62
CA ARG A 55 13.02 11.41 -16.88
C ARG A 55 12.78 10.21 -17.78
#